data_AF-A0A813K1H4-F1
#
_entry.id   AF-A0A813K1H4-F1
#
_cell.length_a   1.000
_cell.length_b   1.000
_cell.length_c   1.000
_cell.angle_alpha   90.00
_cell.angle_beta   90.00
_cell.angle_gamma   90.00
#
_symmetry.space_group_name_H-M   'P 1'
#
loop_
_entity.id
_entity.type
_entity.pdbx_description
1 polymer ?
#
loop_
_entity_poly.entity_id
_entity_poly.type
_entity_poly.pdbx_seq_one_letter_code
_entity_poly.pdbx_strand_id
1 'polypeptide(L)'
;MALQLDAANCIGYTADLDGSISAWRIDEHAGTLERISRRPEAHSGRIFAFHLDNTSKVILSAGADKAIRAWRLTGEELCIVGRTEEMILDCVLAIAYDPVTGIVLATGMRGIIKAWRHVGELLKPISLSSVQKINSDGLLGLQFDATSKIIVGAGIDGSIKAWRMELASIASSVPTKAHNGWSRAMSFDTSTSEYVGSCGDDGDVRAWKLVDDVLVPLGTATNAHPDGARGVMVIAKDMTVLSCGDDGVIKSWKMQDWSIEGPALDISDAHNSVIFGMRYDPKSKLLLSASMDGVIKAWHLGPDGESTLLATSPATHRFPVLTIEYSPKAKTAYTAGIDGSVRAWAVSGGEISLVATAEDAHCGLIRVLQQSEVTGLVVTAGEDASLKAWRLLGGELTCIAVLEEAHDDGISHIQYHGKSSTVVSAGEDGVIAVWQIKGSTFENVTKVTMAHTGTIKLQFDGQSGLLFSGGQDNVIRVWRLSGHKLLPVTTVTESLGSCASILELRYSASSGILAVGGSNGMVRVWMFLDDLLRPLATFHQAHKRGATALQLDKEGKTIWSAGNDKSIRSWKLIGGGELEKVCTATESGTGKPFSACPKQGHHCR
;
A
#
# COMPACT_ATOMS: atom_id res chain seq x y z
N MET A 1 -23.71 -30.41 10.49
CA MET A 1 -23.92 -31.16 9.22
C MET A 1 -23.20 -30.46 8.08
N ALA A 2 -21.89 -30.32 8.21
CA ALA A 2 -20.99 -29.99 7.12
C ALA A 2 -19.67 -30.66 7.46
N LEU A 3 -19.10 -31.40 6.50
CA LEU A 3 -17.79 -32.03 6.62
C LEU A 3 -16.97 -31.53 5.42
N GLN A 4 -15.80 -30.95 5.71
CA GLN A 4 -14.84 -30.52 4.70
C GLN A 4 -13.51 -31.21 5.00
N LEU A 5 -12.81 -31.64 3.95
CA LEU A 5 -11.59 -32.46 4.07
C LEU A 5 -10.40 -31.68 3.52
N ASP A 6 -9.36 -31.57 4.35
CA ASP A 6 -8.01 -31.24 3.95
C ASP A 6 -7.24 -32.53 3.72
N ALA A 7 -7.39 -33.08 2.51
CA ALA A 7 -6.78 -34.36 2.15
C ALA A 7 -5.24 -34.32 2.23
N ALA A 8 -4.61 -33.16 2.01
CA ALA A 8 -3.16 -33.04 2.05
C ALA A 8 -2.58 -33.27 3.45
N ASN A 9 -3.36 -32.99 4.49
CA ASN A 9 -2.94 -33.12 5.89
C ASN A 9 -3.70 -34.21 6.64
N CYS A 10 -4.58 -34.95 5.95
CA CYS A 10 -5.49 -35.92 6.55
C CYS A 10 -6.29 -35.30 7.72
N ILE A 11 -6.86 -34.11 7.52
CA ILE A 11 -7.70 -33.43 8.53
C ILE A 11 -9.11 -33.23 8.00
N GLY A 12 -10.11 -33.61 8.78
CA GLY A 12 -11.53 -33.31 8.55
C GLY A 12 -12.04 -32.23 9.49
N TYR A 13 -12.90 -31.34 9.00
CA TYR A 13 -13.52 -30.28 9.79
C TYR A 13 -15.04 -30.44 9.80
N THR A 14 -15.65 -30.35 10.98
CA THR A 14 -17.10 -30.47 11.14
C THR A 14 -17.70 -29.23 11.79
N ALA A 15 -18.90 -28.86 11.34
CA ALA A 15 -19.78 -27.93 12.02
C ALA A 15 -20.93 -28.69 12.70
N ASP A 16 -21.05 -28.52 14.01
CA ASP A 16 -21.98 -29.24 14.87
C ASP A 16 -23.30 -28.47 15.05
N LEU A 17 -24.36 -29.16 15.47
CA LEU A 17 -25.70 -28.58 15.59
C LEU A 17 -25.81 -27.54 16.72
N ASP A 18 -24.95 -27.66 17.73
CA ASP A 18 -24.84 -26.75 18.87
C ASP A 18 -24.06 -25.46 18.55
N GLY A 19 -23.65 -25.27 17.29
CA GLY A 19 -22.87 -24.12 16.87
C GLY A 19 -21.36 -24.27 17.10
N SER A 20 -20.88 -25.45 17.50
CA SER A 20 -19.44 -25.73 17.64
C SER A 20 -18.78 -26.15 16.34
N ILE A 21 -17.47 -25.91 16.25
CA ILE A 21 -16.63 -26.36 15.12
C ILE A 21 -15.56 -27.29 15.68
N SER A 22 -15.38 -28.44 15.04
CA SER A 22 -14.39 -29.44 15.44
C SER A 22 -13.44 -29.77 14.29
N ALA A 23 -12.18 -30.03 14.60
CA ALA A 23 -11.19 -30.57 13.67
C ALA A 23 -10.80 -31.99 14.10
N TRP A 24 -10.62 -32.86 13.11
CA TRP A 24 -10.43 -34.30 13.28
C TRP A 24 -9.23 -34.73 12.46
N ARG A 25 -8.27 -35.42 13.06
CA ARG A 25 -7.21 -36.11 12.35
C ARG A 25 -7.77 -37.43 11.82
N ILE A 26 -7.49 -37.71 10.56
CA ILE A 26 -7.90 -38.90 9.84
C ILE A 26 -6.70 -39.82 9.75
N ASP A 27 -6.78 -40.98 10.39
CA ASP A 27 -5.80 -42.05 10.19
C ASP A 27 -6.36 -43.03 9.15
N GLU A 28 -5.82 -42.95 7.93
CA GLU A 28 -6.24 -43.79 6.81
C GLU A 28 -5.86 -45.27 7.01
N HIS A 29 -4.79 -45.55 7.77
CA HIS A 29 -4.32 -46.93 8.00
C HIS A 29 -5.11 -47.61 9.11
N ALA A 30 -5.43 -46.87 10.18
CA ALA A 30 -6.22 -47.38 11.29
C ALA A 30 -7.75 -47.28 11.03
N GLY A 31 -8.18 -46.48 10.06
CA GLY A 31 -9.60 -46.22 9.80
C GLY A 31 -10.28 -45.43 10.94
N THR A 32 -9.51 -44.63 11.68
CA THR A 32 -9.99 -43.90 12.87
C THR A 32 -10.00 -42.39 12.68
N LEU A 33 -10.93 -41.72 13.34
CA LEU A 33 -11.01 -40.26 13.45
C LEU A 33 -10.70 -39.84 14.88
N GLU A 34 -9.62 -39.09 15.06
CA GLU A 34 -9.23 -38.52 16.35
C GLU A 34 -9.59 -37.03 16.38
N ARG A 35 -10.36 -36.57 17.37
CA ARG A 35 -10.68 -35.14 17.50
C ARG A 35 -9.48 -34.39 18.06
N ILE A 36 -8.87 -33.54 17.24
CA ILE A 36 -7.70 -32.73 17.62
C ILE A 36 -8.08 -31.36 18.17
N SER A 37 -9.24 -30.82 17.79
CA SER A 37 -9.66 -29.49 18.22
C SER A 37 -11.17 -29.39 18.30
N ARG A 38 -11.68 -28.63 19.27
CA ARG A 38 -13.11 -28.27 19.36
C ARG A 38 -13.23 -26.85 19.89
N ARG A 39 -13.96 -26.01 19.16
CA ARG A 39 -14.37 -24.68 19.62
C ARG A 39 -15.86 -24.68 19.95
N PRO A 40 -16.22 -24.87 21.23
CA PRO A 40 -17.60 -24.67 21.69
C PRO A 40 -18.00 -23.21 21.50
N GLU A 41 -19.29 -22.94 21.30
CA GLU A 41 -19.84 -21.59 21.13
C GLU A 41 -19.20 -20.79 19.98
N ALA A 42 -18.68 -21.46 18.95
CA ALA A 42 -18.17 -20.78 17.76
C ALA A 42 -19.26 -19.89 17.12
N HIS A 43 -20.53 -20.32 17.21
CA HIS A 43 -21.73 -19.52 16.98
C HIS A 43 -22.70 -19.71 18.15
N SER A 44 -23.51 -18.68 18.46
CA SER A 44 -24.56 -18.77 19.51
C SER A 44 -25.81 -19.55 19.05
N GLY A 45 -25.75 -20.14 17.85
CA GLY A 45 -26.80 -20.96 17.28
C GLY A 45 -26.26 -21.81 16.13
N ARG A 46 -27.16 -22.54 15.47
CA ARG A 46 -26.80 -23.51 14.44
C ARG A 46 -26.03 -22.87 13.28
N ILE A 47 -24.95 -23.54 12.86
CA ILE A 47 -24.20 -23.21 11.65
C ILE A 47 -24.93 -23.78 10.44
N PHE A 48 -25.24 -22.92 9.46
CA PHE A 48 -25.92 -23.31 8.22
C PHE A 48 -24.97 -23.33 7.03
N ALA A 49 -23.94 -22.48 7.06
CA ALA A 49 -22.97 -22.34 5.98
C ALA A 49 -21.56 -22.60 6.51
N PHE A 50 -20.80 -23.47 5.82
CA PHE A 50 -19.48 -23.91 6.23
C PHE A 50 -18.61 -24.22 5.01
N HIS A 51 -17.46 -23.57 4.89
CA HIS A 51 -16.58 -23.67 3.72
C HIS A 51 -15.11 -23.71 4.16
N LEU A 52 -14.30 -24.56 3.53
CA LEU A 52 -12.86 -24.66 3.76
C LEU A 52 -12.13 -24.26 2.48
N ASP A 53 -11.23 -23.28 2.58
CA ASP A 53 -10.22 -23.07 1.54
C ASP A 53 -8.98 -23.91 1.84
N ASN A 54 -8.71 -24.88 0.97
CA ASN A 54 -7.55 -25.75 1.11
C ASN A 54 -6.22 -25.02 0.83
N THR A 55 -6.23 -23.84 0.19
CA THR A 55 -5.01 -23.08 -0.11
C THR A 55 -4.56 -22.19 1.05
N SER A 56 -5.46 -21.38 1.63
CA SER A 56 -5.16 -20.55 2.81
C SER A 56 -5.35 -21.26 4.14
N LYS A 57 -5.95 -22.46 4.13
CA LYS A 57 -6.35 -23.23 5.33
C LYS A 57 -7.32 -22.45 6.23
N VAL A 58 -8.11 -21.57 5.61
CA VAL A 58 -9.15 -20.80 6.30
C VAL A 58 -10.49 -21.50 6.16
N ILE A 59 -11.21 -21.60 7.28
CA ILE A 59 -12.57 -22.11 7.38
C ILE A 59 -13.49 -20.93 7.59
N LEU A 60 -14.54 -20.80 6.79
CA LEU A 60 -15.59 -19.85 7.02
C LEU A 60 -16.83 -20.56 7.56
N SER A 61 -17.43 -19.95 8.57
CA SER A 61 -18.69 -20.42 9.16
C SER A 61 -19.67 -19.27 9.33
N ALA A 62 -20.94 -19.55 9.08
CA ALA A 62 -22.03 -18.61 9.31
C ALA A 62 -23.33 -19.35 9.62
N GLY A 63 -24.23 -18.69 10.35
CA GLY A 63 -25.44 -19.36 10.81
C GLY A 63 -26.53 -18.47 11.39
N ALA A 64 -27.26 -19.02 12.35
CA ALA A 64 -28.42 -18.41 12.98
C ALA A 64 -28.11 -17.09 13.71
N ASP A 65 -26.88 -16.91 14.18
CA ASP A 65 -26.42 -15.73 14.90
C ASP A 65 -26.06 -14.55 13.99
N LYS A 66 -26.26 -14.68 12.67
CA LYS A 66 -26.09 -13.62 11.65
C LYS A 66 -24.64 -13.13 11.46
N ALA A 67 -23.69 -13.78 12.11
CA ALA A 67 -22.27 -13.46 12.01
C ALA A 67 -21.58 -14.40 11.02
N ILE A 68 -20.56 -13.88 10.32
CA ILE A 68 -19.62 -14.69 9.57
C ILE A 68 -18.30 -14.65 10.32
N ARG A 69 -17.70 -15.83 10.51
CA ARG A 69 -16.41 -15.99 11.16
C ARG A 69 -15.48 -16.77 10.27
N ALA A 70 -14.23 -16.33 10.19
CA ALA A 70 -13.14 -17.05 9.56
C ALA A 70 -12.27 -17.67 10.64
N TRP A 71 -11.85 -18.92 10.44
CA TRP A 71 -11.06 -19.69 11.40
C TRP A 71 -9.85 -20.29 10.71
N ARG A 72 -8.77 -20.48 11.46
CA ARG A 72 -7.58 -21.20 11.02
C ARG A 72 -7.17 -22.18 12.10
N LEU A 73 -6.78 -23.38 11.71
CA LEU A 73 -6.16 -24.33 12.63
C LEU A 73 -4.68 -23.94 12.83
N THR A 74 -4.32 -23.56 14.04
CA THR A 74 -2.93 -23.25 14.42
C THR A 74 -2.49 -24.20 15.53
N GLY A 75 -1.65 -25.17 15.19
CA GLY A 75 -1.36 -26.29 16.09
C GLY A 75 -2.61 -27.14 16.30
N GLU A 76 -3.03 -27.32 17.55
CA GLU A 76 -4.25 -28.06 17.93
C GLU A 76 -5.45 -27.14 18.22
N GLU A 77 -5.29 -25.84 18.00
CA GLU A 77 -6.33 -24.85 18.30
C GLU A 77 -6.93 -24.22 17.05
N LEU A 78 -8.26 -24.13 17.00
CA LEU A 78 -8.98 -23.39 15.95
C LEU A 78 -9.06 -21.91 16.36
N CYS A 79 -8.22 -21.07 15.79
CA CYS A 79 -8.18 -19.65 16.10
C CYS A 79 -9.07 -18.88 15.13
N ILE A 80 -9.73 -17.84 15.64
CA ILE A 80 -10.49 -16.96 14.76
C ILE A 80 -9.53 -16.00 14.06
N VAL A 81 -9.71 -15.85 12.75
CA VAL A 81 -8.88 -15.00 11.88
C VAL A 81 -9.72 -14.00 11.09
N GLY A 82 -11.03 -13.93 11.33
CA GLY A 82 -11.93 -13.00 10.66
C GLY A 82 -13.25 -12.86 11.39
N ARG A 83 -13.70 -11.63 11.68
CA ARG A 83 -15.07 -11.34 12.15
C ARG A 83 -15.72 -10.26 11.29
N THR A 84 -17.02 -10.41 11.02
CA THR A 84 -17.83 -9.33 10.44
C THR A 84 -18.00 -8.17 11.40
N GLU A 85 -17.71 -6.95 10.95
CA GLU A 85 -18.04 -5.73 11.68
C GLU A 85 -19.56 -5.45 11.67
N GLU A 86 -20.21 -5.68 10.53
CA GLU A 86 -21.66 -5.54 10.39
C GLU A 86 -22.34 -6.91 10.29
N MET A 87 -23.31 -7.15 11.17
CA MET A 87 -24.14 -8.36 11.11
C MET A 87 -25.08 -8.31 9.90
N ILE A 88 -25.38 -9.47 9.33
CA ILE A 88 -26.46 -9.57 8.35
C ILE A 88 -27.79 -9.37 9.09
N LEU A 89 -28.79 -8.79 8.42
CA LEU A 89 -30.09 -8.53 9.05
C LEU A 89 -30.83 -9.83 9.43
N ASP A 90 -30.57 -10.92 8.70
CA ASP A 90 -31.17 -12.24 8.87
C ASP A 90 -30.10 -13.35 9.01
N CYS A 91 -30.54 -14.57 9.32
CA CYS A 91 -29.67 -15.75 9.39
C CYS A 91 -28.94 -15.99 8.06
N VAL A 92 -27.69 -16.42 8.15
CA VAL A 92 -26.85 -16.69 6.98
C VAL A 92 -27.06 -18.12 6.53
N LEU A 93 -27.50 -18.31 5.30
CA LEU A 93 -27.85 -19.62 4.75
C LEU A 93 -26.76 -20.18 3.84
N ALA A 94 -26.06 -19.31 3.11
CA ALA A 94 -24.96 -19.71 2.25
C ALA A 94 -23.82 -18.69 2.32
N ILE A 95 -22.60 -19.20 2.15
CA ILE A 95 -21.38 -18.42 2.07
C ILE A 95 -20.54 -18.93 0.89
N ALA A 96 -19.85 -18.02 0.23
CA ALA A 96 -18.82 -18.33 -0.75
C ALA A 96 -17.57 -17.54 -0.42
N TYR A 97 -16.41 -18.13 -0.70
CA TYR A 97 -15.13 -17.47 -0.48
C TYR A 97 -14.27 -17.62 -1.71
N ASP A 98 -13.77 -16.48 -2.17
CA ASP A 98 -12.74 -16.45 -3.16
C ASP A 98 -11.37 -16.33 -2.45
N PRO A 99 -10.57 -17.40 -2.46
CA PRO A 99 -9.26 -17.38 -1.82
C PRO A 99 -8.25 -16.49 -2.57
N VAL A 100 -8.49 -16.14 -3.84
CA VAL A 100 -7.60 -15.29 -4.63
C VAL A 100 -7.72 -13.83 -4.20
N THR A 101 -8.95 -13.31 -4.13
CA THR A 101 -9.19 -11.90 -3.79
C THR A 101 -9.54 -11.65 -2.33
N GLY A 102 -9.73 -12.71 -1.55
CA GLY A 102 -10.19 -12.62 -0.16
C GLY A 102 -11.64 -12.17 -0.04
N ILE A 103 -12.43 -12.22 -1.12
CA ILE A 103 -13.84 -11.83 -1.06
C ILE A 103 -14.67 -12.95 -0.43
N VAL A 104 -15.44 -12.57 0.57
CA VAL A 104 -16.47 -13.40 1.19
C VAL A 104 -17.82 -12.89 0.71
N LEU A 105 -18.63 -13.77 0.16
CA LEU A 105 -20.02 -13.49 -0.13
C LEU A 105 -20.89 -14.27 0.84
N ALA A 106 -21.97 -13.64 1.29
CA ALA A 106 -22.95 -14.31 2.10
C ALA A 106 -24.35 -13.82 1.81
N THR A 107 -25.30 -14.69 2.09
CA THR A 107 -26.70 -14.46 1.79
C THR A 107 -27.58 -15.14 2.84
N GLY A 108 -28.76 -14.56 3.04
CA GLY A 108 -29.75 -15.03 4.01
C GLY A 108 -31.12 -15.24 3.39
N MET A 109 -32.15 -15.35 4.23
CA MET A 109 -33.53 -15.64 3.82
C MET A 109 -34.11 -14.67 2.79
N ARG A 110 -33.65 -13.42 2.74
CA ARG A 110 -34.14 -12.39 1.80
C ARG A 110 -33.46 -12.42 0.42
N GLY A 111 -32.54 -13.37 0.18
CA GLY A 111 -31.85 -13.49 -1.11
C GLY A 111 -30.91 -12.33 -1.46
N ILE A 112 -30.63 -11.43 -0.51
CA ILE A 112 -29.67 -10.34 -0.70
C ILE A 112 -28.26 -10.93 -0.52
N ILE A 113 -27.42 -10.80 -1.55
CA ILE A 113 -26.00 -11.12 -1.46
C ILE A 113 -25.30 -9.89 -0.91
N LYS A 114 -24.60 -10.07 0.20
CA LYS A 114 -23.66 -9.09 0.75
C LYS A 114 -22.23 -9.60 0.52
N ALA A 115 -21.31 -8.66 0.40
CA ALA A 115 -19.90 -8.95 0.19
C ALA A 115 -19.06 -8.34 1.30
N TRP A 116 -17.99 -9.03 1.64
CA TRP A 116 -16.93 -8.57 2.55
C TRP A 116 -15.57 -8.87 1.93
N ARG A 117 -14.58 -8.07 2.30
CA ARG A 117 -13.17 -8.34 2.05
C ARG A 117 -12.53 -8.86 3.32
N HIS A 118 -11.89 -10.01 3.23
CA HIS A 118 -11.02 -10.53 4.27
C HIS A 118 -9.70 -9.74 4.26
N VAL A 119 -9.46 -8.96 5.32
CA VAL A 119 -8.22 -8.20 5.51
C VAL A 119 -7.78 -8.34 6.96
N GLY A 120 -6.66 -9.05 7.18
CA GLY A 120 -6.19 -9.36 8.54
C GLY A 120 -7.27 -10.11 9.33
N GLU A 121 -7.52 -9.71 10.58
CA GLU A 121 -8.52 -10.34 11.46
C GLU A 121 -9.98 -9.91 11.22
N LEU A 122 -10.23 -9.08 10.19
CA LEU A 122 -11.52 -8.45 9.96
C LEU A 122 -12.10 -8.80 8.58
N LEU A 123 -13.43 -8.96 8.55
CA LEU A 123 -14.22 -9.02 7.32
C LEU A 123 -14.87 -7.65 7.12
N LYS A 124 -14.23 -6.80 6.28
CA LYS A 124 -14.70 -5.44 6.00
C LYS A 124 -15.80 -5.45 4.95
N PRO A 125 -16.94 -4.77 5.16
CA PRO A 125 -18.03 -4.77 4.18
C PRO A 125 -17.59 -4.11 2.87
N ILE A 126 -18.01 -4.71 1.74
CA ILE A 126 -17.86 -4.13 0.40
C ILE A 126 -19.25 -3.74 -0.10
N SER A 127 -19.41 -2.47 -0.48
CA SER A 127 -20.63 -2.00 -1.14
C SER A 127 -20.66 -2.53 -2.58
N LEU A 128 -21.60 -3.43 -2.87
CA LEU A 128 -21.92 -3.85 -4.24
C LEU A 128 -22.75 -2.73 -4.89
N SER A 129 -22.28 -2.14 -5.99
CA SER A 129 -22.96 -0.99 -6.64
C SER A 129 -24.35 -1.32 -7.19
N SER A 130 -24.60 -2.59 -7.51
CA SER A 130 -25.94 -3.11 -7.77
C SER A 130 -26.37 -4.06 -6.65
N VAL A 131 -26.96 -3.53 -5.58
CA VAL A 131 -27.81 -4.35 -4.69
C VAL A 131 -29.07 -4.69 -5.47
N GLN A 132 -28.98 -5.59 -6.45
CA GLN A 132 -30.20 -6.19 -6.98
C GLN A 132 -30.83 -6.96 -5.83
N LYS A 133 -32.05 -6.57 -5.44
CA LYS A 133 -32.99 -7.51 -4.83
C LYS A 133 -33.20 -8.60 -5.87
N ILE A 134 -32.41 -9.67 -5.82
CA ILE A 134 -32.43 -10.72 -6.86
C ILE A 134 -33.72 -11.55 -6.77
N ASN A 135 -34.41 -11.56 -5.62
CA ASN A 135 -35.86 -11.74 -5.38
C ASN A 135 -36.12 -11.93 -3.87
N SER A 136 -37.39 -12.12 -3.47
CA SER A 136 -37.88 -12.30 -2.10
C SER A 136 -37.44 -13.58 -1.37
N ASP A 137 -36.76 -14.51 -2.04
CA ASP A 137 -36.52 -15.86 -1.51
C ASP A 137 -35.02 -16.18 -1.38
N GLY A 138 -34.68 -16.87 -0.29
CA GLY A 138 -33.30 -17.10 0.15
C GLY A 138 -32.49 -18.04 -0.78
N LEU A 139 -31.17 -17.86 -0.78
CA LEU A 139 -30.22 -18.75 -1.43
C LEU A 139 -29.67 -19.76 -0.42
N LEU A 140 -29.63 -21.04 -0.80
CA LEU A 140 -29.14 -22.17 0.01
C LEU A 140 -27.72 -22.60 -0.35
N GLY A 141 -27.22 -22.20 -1.52
CA GLY A 141 -25.85 -22.47 -1.96
C GLY A 141 -25.28 -21.25 -2.67
N LEU A 142 -23.99 -21.03 -2.48
CA LEU A 142 -23.23 -19.99 -3.16
C LEU A 142 -21.80 -20.49 -3.37
N GLN A 143 -21.26 -20.38 -4.58
CA GLN A 143 -19.91 -20.85 -4.88
C GLN A 143 -19.26 -20.02 -5.99
N PHE A 144 -17.97 -19.75 -5.86
CA PHE A 144 -17.15 -19.18 -6.92
C PHE A 144 -16.71 -20.27 -7.92
N ASP A 145 -16.56 -19.88 -9.18
CA ASP A 145 -15.87 -20.68 -10.17
C ASP A 145 -14.34 -20.65 -9.94
N ALA A 146 -13.61 -21.52 -10.65
CA ALA A 146 -12.16 -21.62 -10.51
C ALA A 146 -11.40 -20.35 -10.92
N THR A 147 -12.02 -19.46 -11.70
CA THR A 147 -11.43 -18.18 -12.11
C THR A 147 -11.79 -17.02 -11.20
N SER A 148 -12.63 -17.29 -10.19
CA SER A 148 -13.22 -16.33 -9.27
C SER A 148 -14.14 -15.29 -9.93
N LYS A 149 -14.40 -15.40 -11.24
CA LYS A 149 -15.20 -14.43 -12.02
C LYS A 149 -16.68 -14.74 -12.09
N ILE A 150 -17.10 -15.95 -11.71
CA ILE A 150 -18.49 -16.38 -11.78
C ILE A 150 -18.87 -16.91 -10.41
N ILE A 151 -20.05 -16.51 -9.95
CA ILE A 151 -20.68 -17.05 -8.75
C ILE A 151 -21.90 -17.81 -9.20
N VAL A 152 -22.09 -19.03 -8.69
CA VAL A 152 -23.30 -19.80 -8.88
C VAL A 152 -24.02 -19.89 -7.54
N GLY A 153 -25.34 -19.69 -7.54
CA GLY A 153 -26.16 -19.81 -6.36
C GLY A 153 -27.44 -20.58 -6.63
N ALA A 154 -27.85 -21.35 -5.63
CA ALA A 154 -29.05 -22.17 -5.67
C ALA A 154 -30.09 -21.59 -4.70
N GLY A 155 -31.29 -21.30 -5.20
CA GLY A 155 -32.40 -20.73 -4.44
C GLY A 155 -33.29 -21.80 -3.79
N ILE A 156 -34.02 -21.40 -2.73
CA ILE A 156 -35.09 -22.20 -2.11
C ILE A 156 -36.18 -22.55 -3.13
N ASP A 157 -36.39 -21.69 -4.13
CA ASP A 157 -37.33 -21.84 -5.23
C ASP A 157 -36.91 -22.89 -6.28
N GLY A 158 -35.79 -23.60 -6.07
CA GLY A 158 -35.24 -24.56 -7.02
C GLY A 158 -34.52 -23.92 -8.22
N SER A 159 -34.37 -22.59 -8.23
CA SER A 159 -33.62 -21.92 -9.29
C SER A 159 -32.11 -22.02 -9.07
N ILE A 160 -31.36 -22.19 -10.17
CA ILE A 160 -29.91 -22.01 -10.18
C ILE A 160 -29.62 -20.74 -10.98
N LYS A 161 -28.90 -19.82 -10.36
CA LYS A 161 -28.53 -18.53 -10.94
C LYS A 161 -27.02 -18.42 -10.98
N ALA A 162 -26.50 -17.90 -12.08
CA ALA A 162 -25.09 -17.56 -12.22
C ALA A 162 -24.95 -16.05 -12.36
N TRP A 163 -24.02 -15.48 -11.60
CA TRP A 163 -23.62 -14.09 -11.69
C TRP A 163 -22.19 -14.02 -12.17
N ARG A 164 -21.90 -13.09 -13.07
CA ARG A 164 -20.53 -12.69 -13.33
C ARG A 164 -20.16 -11.66 -12.27
N MET A 165 -19.06 -11.92 -11.58
CA MET A 165 -18.37 -10.96 -10.73
C MET A 165 -17.09 -10.57 -11.43
N GLU A 166 -17.07 -9.38 -12.02
CA GLU A 166 -15.82 -8.79 -12.49
C GLU A 166 -14.99 -8.42 -11.24
N LEU A 167 -14.07 -9.31 -10.86
CA LEU A 167 -13.18 -9.12 -9.70
C LEU A 167 -12.03 -8.14 -9.93
N ALA A 168 -11.93 -7.62 -11.16
CA ALA A 168 -11.12 -6.49 -11.55
C ALA A 168 -11.45 -6.22 -13.02
N SER A 169 -12.54 -5.52 -13.31
CA SER A 169 -12.53 -4.73 -14.54
C SER A 169 -11.59 -3.57 -14.25
N ILE A 170 -10.33 -3.74 -14.64
CA ILE A 170 -9.38 -2.65 -14.56
C ILE A 170 -9.80 -1.71 -15.68
N ALA A 171 -10.61 -0.71 -15.34
CA ALA A 171 -10.71 0.47 -16.14
C ALA A 171 -9.31 1.10 -16.11
N SER A 172 -8.44 0.67 -17.03
CA SER A 172 -7.27 1.45 -17.39
C SER A 172 -7.82 2.78 -17.86
N SER A 173 -7.47 3.86 -17.18
CA SER A 173 -7.59 5.15 -17.84
C SER A 173 -6.77 5.08 -19.14
N VAL A 174 -7.27 5.69 -20.21
CA VAL A 174 -6.49 5.88 -21.44
C VAL A 174 -5.18 6.54 -21.01
N PRO A 175 -4.00 6.08 -21.48
CA PRO A 175 -2.73 6.68 -21.10
C PRO A 175 -2.78 8.20 -21.25
N THR A 176 -2.88 8.91 -20.13
CA THR A 176 -2.85 10.35 -20.17
C THR A 176 -1.39 10.73 -20.30
N LYS A 177 -1.03 11.30 -21.46
CA LYS A 177 0.32 11.80 -21.68
C LYS A 177 0.54 12.92 -20.66
N ALA A 178 1.19 12.55 -19.57
CA ALA A 178 1.28 13.39 -18.40
C ALA A 178 2.41 14.37 -18.54
N HIS A 179 3.54 14.05 -19.19
CA HIS A 179 4.66 14.95 -19.32
C HIS A 179 5.34 14.80 -20.69
N ASN A 180 6.16 15.77 -21.08
CA ASN A 180 7.06 15.73 -22.23
C ASN A 180 8.52 15.38 -21.86
N GLY A 181 8.77 14.92 -20.63
CA GLY A 181 10.05 14.47 -20.07
C GLY A 181 9.85 13.38 -18.99
N TRP A 182 10.91 12.95 -18.29
CA TRP A 182 10.73 11.98 -17.19
C TRP A 182 9.85 12.59 -16.09
N SER A 183 8.88 11.82 -15.60
CA SER A 183 8.14 12.22 -14.40
C SER A 183 9.03 11.99 -13.18
N ARG A 184 9.18 13.04 -12.36
CA ARG A 184 10.13 13.09 -11.25
C ARG A 184 9.49 12.85 -9.91
N ALA A 185 8.33 13.46 -9.68
CA ALA A 185 7.59 13.29 -8.45
C ALA A 185 6.09 13.21 -8.70
N MET A 186 5.46 12.50 -7.77
CA MET A 186 4.02 12.40 -7.66
C MET A 186 3.67 12.58 -6.19
N SER A 187 2.61 13.33 -5.94
CA SER A 187 2.05 13.49 -4.61
C SER A 187 0.55 13.28 -4.66
N PHE A 188 0.04 12.64 -3.62
CA PHE A 188 -1.37 12.43 -3.38
C PHE A 188 -1.76 13.03 -2.05
N ASP A 189 -2.95 13.62 -1.99
CA ASP A 189 -3.50 14.02 -0.71
C ASP A 189 -4.17 12.84 0.00
N THR A 190 -3.59 12.44 1.13
CA THR A 190 -4.14 11.36 1.96
C THR A 190 -5.40 11.75 2.73
N SER A 191 -5.74 13.05 2.79
CA SER A 191 -6.89 13.54 3.55
C SER A 191 -8.22 13.32 2.82
N THR A 192 -8.31 13.66 1.53
CA THR A 192 -9.51 13.46 0.72
C THR A 192 -9.43 12.25 -0.20
N SER A 193 -8.21 11.83 -0.56
CA SER A 193 -7.97 10.79 -1.56
C SER A 193 -8.46 11.09 -2.99
N GLU A 194 -8.73 12.36 -3.30
CA GLU A 194 -9.32 12.78 -4.59
C GLU A 194 -8.34 13.46 -5.54
N TYR A 195 -7.24 14.03 -5.04
CA TYR A 195 -6.36 14.88 -5.82
C TYR A 195 -4.94 14.31 -5.90
N VAL A 196 -4.39 14.31 -7.11
CA VAL A 196 -3.01 13.92 -7.40
C VAL A 196 -2.30 15.09 -8.07
N GLY A 197 -1.02 15.25 -7.76
CA GLY A 197 -0.13 16.23 -8.37
C GLY A 197 1.05 15.51 -8.97
N SER A 198 1.51 16.00 -10.11
CA SER A 198 2.68 15.45 -10.79
C SER A 198 3.57 16.52 -11.39
N CYS A 199 4.85 16.20 -11.49
CA CYS A 199 5.84 17.06 -12.13
C CYS A 199 6.94 16.24 -12.83
N GLY A 200 7.69 16.88 -13.74
CA GLY A 200 8.73 16.21 -14.51
C GLY A 200 9.72 17.13 -15.25
N ASP A 201 10.61 16.51 -16.02
CA ASP A 201 11.69 17.17 -16.78
C ASP A 201 11.20 18.07 -17.92
N ASP A 202 9.90 18.04 -18.24
CA ASP A 202 9.31 19.02 -19.15
C ASP A 202 9.07 20.37 -18.50
N GLY A 203 9.31 20.48 -17.20
CA GLY A 203 9.09 21.70 -16.42
C GLY A 203 7.64 21.97 -16.09
N ASP A 204 6.73 21.07 -16.47
CA ASP A 204 5.31 21.27 -16.27
C ASP A 204 4.89 20.71 -14.90
N VAL A 205 3.89 21.36 -14.30
CA VAL A 205 3.22 20.88 -13.09
C VAL A 205 1.78 20.61 -13.44
N ARG A 206 1.25 19.45 -13.02
CA ARG A 206 -0.10 19.02 -13.36
C ARG A 206 -0.85 18.60 -12.12
N ALA A 207 -2.12 18.98 -12.09
CA ALA A 207 -3.07 18.50 -11.10
C ALA A 207 -4.11 17.63 -11.77
N TRP A 208 -4.56 16.65 -11.01
CA TRP A 208 -5.48 15.64 -11.46
C TRP A 208 -6.55 15.45 -10.39
N LYS A 209 -7.80 15.32 -10.83
CA LYS A 209 -8.92 14.94 -9.97
C LYS A 209 -9.29 13.51 -10.29
N LEU A 210 -9.52 12.75 -9.25
CA LEU A 210 -10.14 11.45 -9.35
C LEU A 210 -11.65 11.66 -9.49
N VAL A 211 -12.18 11.45 -10.70
CA VAL A 211 -13.63 11.48 -10.98
C VAL A 211 -14.04 10.11 -11.47
N ASP A 212 -14.96 9.46 -10.77
CA ASP A 212 -15.36 8.08 -11.02
C ASP A 212 -14.15 7.14 -11.18
N ASP A 213 -13.12 7.40 -10.35
CA ASP A 213 -11.87 6.66 -10.27
C ASP A 213 -10.98 6.71 -11.54
N VAL A 214 -11.25 7.66 -12.43
CA VAL A 214 -10.37 8.04 -13.53
C VAL A 214 -9.63 9.31 -13.14
N LEU A 215 -8.31 9.34 -13.38
CA LEU A 215 -7.57 10.60 -13.30
C LEU A 215 -7.94 11.49 -14.48
N VAL A 216 -8.73 12.51 -14.16
CA VAL A 216 -9.09 13.56 -15.09
C VAL A 216 -8.11 14.72 -14.87
N PRO A 217 -7.46 15.24 -15.94
CA PRO A 217 -6.62 16.42 -15.81
C PRO A 217 -7.48 17.58 -15.32
N LEU A 218 -7.13 18.14 -14.17
CA LEU A 218 -7.69 19.42 -13.72
C LEU A 218 -7.04 20.54 -14.51
N GLY A 219 -5.73 20.50 -14.68
CA GLY A 219 -5.02 21.54 -15.40
C GLY A 219 -3.53 21.27 -15.50
N THR A 220 -2.88 22.04 -16.36
CA THR A 220 -1.43 22.04 -16.54
C THR A 220 -0.91 23.45 -16.41
N ALA A 221 0.06 23.63 -15.53
CA ALA A 221 0.89 24.80 -15.42
C ALA A 221 2.10 24.54 -16.33
N THR A 222 2.00 25.02 -17.56
CA THR A 222 3.03 24.79 -18.59
C THR A 222 4.26 25.63 -18.31
N ASN A 223 5.45 25.05 -18.47
CA ASN A 223 6.73 25.70 -18.22
C ASN A 223 6.78 26.34 -16.82
N ALA A 224 6.20 25.67 -15.84
CA ALA A 224 6.20 26.08 -14.44
C ALA A 224 7.63 26.20 -13.91
N HIS A 225 8.49 25.24 -14.29
CA HIS A 225 9.91 25.17 -13.96
C HIS A 225 10.75 24.86 -15.21
N PRO A 226 11.26 25.85 -15.95
CA PRO A 226 11.86 25.65 -17.28
C PRO A 226 13.01 24.62 -17.34
N ASP A 227 13.77 24.48 -16.26
CA ASP A 227 14.91 23.55 -16.18
C ASP A 227 14.51 22.14 -15.71
N GLY A 228 13.22 21.93 -15.41
CA GLY A 228 12.65 20.67 -14.93
C GLY A 228 12.09 20.79 -13.53
N ALA A 229 10.94 20.15 -13.28
CA ALA A 229 10.30 20.14 -11.97
C ALA A 229 10.66 18.85 -11.19
N ARG A 230 11.06 19.00 -9.93
CA ARG A 230 11.59 17.92 -9.07
C ARG A 230 10.64 17.49 -7.97
N GLY A 231 9.93 18.45 -7.38
CA GLY A 231 9.05 18.23 -6.25
C GLY A 231 7.65 18.71 -6.57
N VAL A 232 6.67 17.98 -6.08
CA VAL A 232 5.25 18.38 -6.12
C VAL A 232 4.59 17.92 -4.83
N MET A 233 3.66 18.72 -4.31
CA MET A 233 2.85 18.37 -3.16
C MET A 233 1.45 18.93 -3.30
N VAL A 234 0.45 18.06 -3.10
CA VAL A 234 -0.96 18.43 -3.18
C VAL A 234 -1.54 18.63 -1.79
N ILE A 235 -2.25 19.74 -1.62
CA ILE A 235 -2.96 20.08 -0.40
C ILE A 235 -4.43 20.29 -0.78
N ALA A 236 -5.21 19.21 -0.74
CA ALA A 236 -6.60 19.25 -1.20
C ALA A 236 -7.48 20.19 -0.36
N LYS A 237 -7.25 20.23 0.96
CA LYS A 237 -8.02 21.10 1.88
C LYS A 237 -7.98 22.58 1.48
N ASP A 238 -6.83 23.03 0.95
CA ASP A 238 -6.62 24.42 0.52
C ASP A 238 -6.70 24.57 -1.01
N MET A 239 -7.09 23.51 -1.71
CA MET A 239 -7.08 23.42 -3.17
C MET A 239 -5.78 23.97 -3.79
N THR A 240 -4.63 23.57 -3.25
CA THR A 240 -3.31 24.12 -3.63
C THR A 240 -2.35 23.01 -4.04
N VAL A 241 -1.58 23.25 -5.11
CA VAL A 241 -0.41 22.44 -5.49
C VAL A 241 0.84 23.28 -5.29
N LEU A 242 1.81 22.75 -4.54
CA LEU A 242 3.15 23.32 -4.42
C LEU A 242 4.12 22.57 -5.32
N SER A 243 5.02 23.28 -5.98
CA SER A 243 6.04 22.72 -6.85
C SER A 243 7.40 23.35 -6.64
N CYS A 244 8.46 22.59 -6.89
CA CYS A 244 9.82 23.09 -6.97
C CYS A 244 10.61 22.41 -8.09
N GLY A 245 11.67 23.06 -8.57
CA GLY A 245 12.41 22.60 -9.74
C GLY A 245 13.92 22.73 -9.66
N ASP A 246 14.54 22.34 -10.78
CA ASP A 246 15.98 22.49 -11.05
C ASP A 246 16.37 23.96 -11.24
N ASP A 247 15.39 24.80 -11.56
CA ASP A 247 15.49 26.26 -11.67
C ASP A 247 15.65 26.97 -10.31
N GLY A 248 15.57 26.23 -9.20
CA GLY A 248 15.67 26.80 -7.86
C GLY A 248 14.42 27.56 -7.40
N VAL A 249 13.31 27.43 -8.13
CA VAL A 249 12.09 28.19 -7.87
C VAL A 249 11.07 27.36 -7.08
N ILE A 250 10.25 28.03 -6.27
CA ILE A 250 9.07 27.42 -5.63
C ILE A 250 7.83 28.14 -6.15
N LYS A 251 6.83 27.36 -6.60
CA LYS A 251 5.55 27.92 -7.06
C LYS A 251 4.38 27.27 -6.36
N SER A 252 3.28 28.02 -6.22
CA SER A 252 1.98 27.49 -5.83
C SER A 252 0.93 27.74 -6.90
N TRP A 253 0.03 26.79 -7.04
CA TRP A 253 -1.04 26.81 -8.02
C TRP A 253 -2.36 26.54 -7.31
N LYS A 254 -3.37 27.36 -7.56
CA LYS A 254 -4.72 27.12 -7.06
C LYS A 254 -5.45 26.17 -7.99
N MET A 255 -5.91 25.06 -7.44
CA MET A 255 -6.77 24.12 -8.13
C MET A 255 -8.19 24.67 -8.15
N GLN A 256 -8.77 24.76 -9.34
CA GLN A 256 -10.19 25.01 -9.52
C GLN A 256 -10.79 23.88 -10.35
N ASP A 257 -12.11 23.89 -10.52
CA ASP A 257 -12.77 22.95 -11.40
C ASP A 257 -12.25 23.16 -12.83
N TRP A 258 -11.49 22.20 -13.33
CA TRP A 258 -10.94 22.18 -14.71
C TRP A 258 -9.87 23.22 -15.02
N SER A 259 -9.21 23.79 -14.01
CA SER A 259 -7.98 24.55 -14.20
C SER A 259 -7.03 24.43 -13.01
N ILE A 260 -5.74 24.67 -13.25
CA ILE A 260 -4.83 25.15 -12.20
C ILE A 260 -4.42 26.57 -12.55
N GLU A 261 -4.75 27.50 -11.68
CA GLU A 261 -4.51 28.92 -11.87
C GLU A 261 -3.32 29.36 -11.03
N GLY A 262 -2.51 30.23 -11.61
CA GLY A 262 -1.34 30.75 -10.94
C GLY A 262 -0.20 31.09 -11.89
N PRO A 263 1.02 31.24 -11.35
CA PRO A 263 1.36 30.97 -9.96
C PRO A 263 0.60 31.91 -9.00
N ALA A 264 -0.12 31.34 -8.03
CA ALA A 264 -0.69 32.11 -6.93
C ALA A 264 0.41 32.54 -5.95
N LEU A 265 1.52 31.79 -5.96
CA LEU A 265 2.77 32.16 -5.33
C LEU A 265 3.89 31.84 -6.29
N ASP A 266 4.78 32.79 -6.53
CA ASP A 266 6.03 32.58 -7.28
C ASP A 266 7.20 33.10 -6.45
N ILE A 267 8.03 32.20 -5.95
CA ILE A 267 9.24 32.52 -5.22
C ILE A 267 10.42 32.26 -6.16
N SER A 268 10.60 33.14 -7.15
CA SER A 268 11.65 33.02 -8.16
C SER A 268 13.05 33.00 -7.57
N ASP A 269 13.26 33.71 -6.46
CA ASP A 269 14.54 33.76 -5.76
C ASP A 269 14.56 32.82 -4.53
N ALA A 270 13.81 31.70 -4.61
CA ALA A 270 13.79 30.72 -3.54
C ALA A 270 15.20 30.18 -3.31
N HIS A 271 15.86 29.65 -4.34
CA HIS A 271 17.22 29.11 -4.25
C HIS A 271 18.03 29.43 -5.51
N ASN A 272 19.35 29.41 -5.38
CA ASN A 272 20.27 29.65 -6.52
C ASN A 272 20.57 28.36 -7.32
N SER A 273 19.95 27.25 -6.94
CA SER A 273 20.14 25.94 -7.56
C SER A 273 19.00 24.99 -7.21
N VAL A 274 19.07 23.77 -7.78
CA VAL A 274 18.08 22.69 -7.69
C VAL A 274 17.52 22.50 -6.28
N ILE A 275 16.20 22.45 -6.13
CA ILE A 275 15.56 22.13 -4.85
C ILE A 275 15.29 20.62 -4.80
N PHE A 276 15.95 19.91 -3.87
CA PHE A 276 15.81 18.46 -3.70
C PHE A 276 14.67 18.05 -2.79
N GLY A 277 14.32 18.88 -1.81
CA GLY A 277 13.35 18.53 -0.79
C GLY A 277 12.47 19.70 -0.39
N MET A 278 11.18 19.41 -0.21
CA MET A 278 10.22 20.32 0.42
C MET A 278 9.40 19.59 1.50
N ARG A 279 9.07 20.32 2.58
CA ARG A 279 8.13 19.88 3.61
C ARG A 279 7.19 21.01 3.95
N TYR A 280 5.90 20.70 4.08
CA TYR A 280 4.88 21.69 4.41
C TYR A 280 4.02 21.22 5.57
N ASP A 281 3.74 22.14 6.48
CA ASP A 281 2.74 21.95 7.51
C ASP A 281 1.49 22.79 7.17
N PRO A 282 0.36 22.15 6.78
CA PRO A 282 -0.86 22.87 6.44
C PRO A 282 -1.51 23.58 7.64
N LYS A 283 -1.18 23.22 8.88
CA LYS A 283 -1.72 23.88 10.07
C LYS A 283 -1.05 25.21 10.34
N SER A 284 0.28 25.25 10.29
CA SER A 284 1.07 26.47 10.51
C SER A 284 1.34 27.26 9.22
N LYS A 285 1.00 26.68 8.05
CA LYS A 285 1.31 27.21 6.72
C LYS A 285 2.81 27.44 6.49
N LEU A 286 3.63 26.65 7.18
CA LEU A 286 5.08 26.68 7.08
C LEU A 286 5.53 25.78 5.92
N LEU A 287 6.31 26.33 4.99
CA LEU A 287 7.02 25.60 3.96
C LEU A 287 8.53 25.65 4.24
N LEU A 288 9.17 24.48 4.16
CA LEU A 288 10.62 24.34 4.22
C LEU A 288 11.14 23.81 2.89
N SER A 289 12.26 24.36 2.43
CA SER A 289 12.95 23.95 1.21
C SER A 289 14.42 23.70 1.45
N ALA A 290 14.97 22.67 0.79
CA ALA A 290 16.37 22.25 0.86
C ALA A 290 16.94 22.10 -0.56
N SER A 291 18.11 22.70 -0.81
CA SER A 291 18.65 22.86 -2.16
C SER A 291 20.10 22.42 -2.32
N MET A 292 20.46 22.20 -3.59
CA MET A 292 21.80 21.99 -4.10
C MET A 292 22.73 23.17 -3.85
N ASP A 293 22.21 24.38 -3.66
CA ASP A 293 23.01 25.54 -3.27
C ASP A 293 23.53 25.45 -1.82
N GLY A 294 23.19 24.37 -1.11
CA GLY A 294 23.58 24.14 0.28
C GLY A 294 22.67 24.87 1.26
N VAL A 295 21.64 25.57 0.79
CA VAL A 295 20.77 26.44 1.60
C VAL A 295 19.45 25.75 1.95
N ILE A 296 18.96 26.07 3.15
CA ILE A 296 17.62 25.76 3.61
C ILE A 296 16.91 27.08 3.87
N LYS A 297 15.67 27.16 3.43
CA LYS A 297 14.81 28.32 3.68
C LYS A 297 13.48 27.90 4.27
N ALA A 298 12.94 28.79 5.10
CA ALA A 298 11.60 28.66 5.64
C ALA A 298 10.73 29.82 5.15
N TRP A 299 9.50 29.48 4.80
CA TRP A 299 8.53 30.41 4.27
C TRP A 299 7.22 30.25 5.03
N HIS A 300 6.60 31.37 5.39
CA HIS A 300 5.20 31.37 5.76
C HIS A 300 4.38 31.67 4.51
N LEU A 301 3.42 30.81 4.22
CA LEU A 301 2.53 30.95 3.08
C LEU A 301 1.21 31.57 3.53
N GLY A 302 0.98 32.82 3.15
CA GLY A 302 -0.24 33.56 3.44
C GLY A 302 -1.45 33.06 2.65
N PRO A 303 -2.67 33.42 3.09
CA PRO A 303 -3.91 33.03 2.42
C PRO A 303 -4.04 33.63 1.00
N ASP A 304 -3.47 34.81 0.76
CA ASP A 304 -3.61 35.59 -0.48
C ASP A 304 -2.48 35.35 -1.50
N GLY A 305 -1.70 34.29 -1.32
CA GLY A 305 -0.56 33.99 -2.20
C GLY A 305 0.71 34.78 -1.88
N GLU A 306 0.69 35.59 -0.82
CA GLU A 306 1.90 36.19 -0.27
C GLU A 306 2.78 35.11 0.38
N SER A 307 4.09 35.23 0.18
CA SER A 307 5.06 34.50 1.01
C SER A 307 5.92 35.48 1.76
N THR A 308 6.24 35.12 2.99
CA THR A 308 7.25 35.81 3.78
C THR A 308 8.40 34.84 3.98
N LEU A 309 9.58 35.23 3.48
CA LEU A 309 10.82 34.57 3.86
C LEU A 309 11.00 34.77 5.37
N LEU A 310 10.87 33.68 6.10
CA LEU A 310 10.98 33.68 7.56
C LEU A 310 12.44 33.72 7.97
N ALA A 311 13.25 32.91 7.32
CA ALA A 311 14.69 33.03 7.40
C ALA A 311 15.37 32.29 6.25
N THR A 312 16.55 32.80 5.88
CA THR A 312 17.58 32.07 5.16
C THR A 312 18.68 31.81 6.16
N SER A 313 19.14 30.57 6.30
CA SER A 313 20.31 30.35 7.13
C SER A 313 21.59 30.52 6.30
N PRO A 314 22.46 31.50 6.61
CA PRO A 314 23.77 31.64 5.98
C PRO A 314 24.77 30.55 6.42
N ALA A 315 24.37 29.64 7.32
CA ALA A 315 25.16 28.53 7.84
C ALA A 315 24.46 27.19 7.58
N THR A 316 24.13 26.88 6.33
CA THR A 316 23.15 25.84 5.98
C THR A 316 23.74 24.46 5.74
N HIS A 317 24.62 24.28 4.77
CA HIS A 317 25.46 23.08 4.58
C HIS A 317 26.64 23.49 3.66
N ARG A 318 27.80 22.81 3.75
CA ARG A 318 28.95 23.12 2.86
C ARG A 318 28.75 22.63 1.43
N PHE A 319 27.82 21.69 1.24
CA PHE A 319 27.53 20.99 0.00
C PHE A 319 26.00 20.76 -0.10
N PRO A 320 25.47 20.26 -1.24
CA PRO A 320 24.04 20.05 -1.44
C PRO A 320 23.30 19.38 -0.28
N VAL A 321 22.14 19.95 0.08
CA VAL A 321 21.22 19.36 1.06
C VAL A 321 20.28 18.40 0.34
N LEU A 322 20.38 17.11 0.66
CA LEU A 322 19.66 16.06 -0.07
C LEU A 322 18.31 15.71 0.58
N THR A 323 18.18 15.91 1.89
CA THR A 323 16.99 15.51 2.63
C THR A 323 16.64 16.51 3.74
N ILE A 324 15.33 16.64 3.96
CA ILE A 324 14.74 17.47 5.01
C ILE A 324 13.52 16.75 5.59
N GLU A 325 13.47 16.67 6.92
CA GLU A 325 12.31 16.22 7.67
C GLU A 325 11.87 17.28 8.67
N TYR A 326 10.55 17.38 8.90
CA TYR A 326 9.97 18.34 9.82
C TYR A 326 9.15 17.63 10.88
N SER A 327 9.36 18.01 12.14
CA SER A 327 8.49 17.65 13.25
C SER A 327 7.59 18.81 13.63
N PRO A 328 6.29 18.80 13.27
CA PRO A 328 5.35 19.84 13.70
C PRO A 328 5.19 19.92 15.22
N LYS A 329 5.29 18.78 15.92
CA LYS A 329 5.11 18.73 17.38
C LYS A 329 6.30 19.35 18.11
N ALA A 330 7.52 18.98 17.71
CA ALA A 330 8.74 19.55 18.27
C ALA A 330 9.09 20.92 17.65
N LYS A 331 8.36 21.34 16.61
CA LYS A 331 8.65 22.54 15.81
C LYS A 331 10.11 22.59 15.37
N THR A 332 10.63 21.45 14.93
CA THR A 332 12.05 21.27 14.61
C THR A 332 12.18 20.62 13.25
N ALA A 333 13.02 21.18 12.38
CA ALA A 333 13.41 20.56 11.13
C ALA A 333 14.81 19.93 11.26
N TYR A 334 15.04 18.87 10.50
CA TYR A 334 16.31 18.16 10.45
C TYR A 334 16.75 18.01 9.00
N THR A 335 18.02 18.29 8.73
CA THR A 335 18.59 18.26 7.38
C THR A 335 19.90 17.52 7.33
N ALA A 336 20.17 16.93 6.18
CA ALA A 336 21.40 16.22 5.88
C ALA A 336 21.67 16.21 4.37
N GLY A 337 22.93 15.98 3.99
CA GLY A 337 23.31 15.99 2.58
C GLY A 337 24.73 15.52 2.30
N ILE A 338 25.33 16.10 1.26
CA ILE A 338 26.64 15.68 0.74
C ILE A 338 27.79 15.99 1.70
N ASP A 339 27.62 17.00 2.57
CA ASP A 339 28.67 17.39 3.52
C ASP A 339 28.82 16.45 4.73
N GLY A 340 28.00 15.39 4.81
CA GLY A 340 28.05 14.42 5.89
C GLY A 340 27.55 14.94 7.24
N SER A 341 27.03 16.17 7.30
CA SER A 341 26.55 16.76 8.56
C SER A 341 25.06 16.55 8.77
N VAL A 342 24.64 16.47 10.04
CA VAL A 342 23.23 16.53 10.44
C VAL A 342 22.98 17.82 11.18
N ARG A 343 21.96 18.56 10.77
CA ARG A 343 21.61 19.85 11.38
C ARG A 343 20.18 19.85 11.88
N ALA A 344 19.98 20.49 13.02
CA ALA A 344 18.69 20.68 13.64
C ALA A 344 18.33 22.17 13.68
N TRP A 345 17.11 22.46 13.29
CA TRP A 345 16.61 23.81 13.08
C TRP A 345 15.35 24.04 13.89
N ALA A 346 15.36 25.01 14.80
CA ALA A 346 14.15 25.43 15.49
C ALA A 346 13.30 26.23 14.51
N VAL A 347 11.99 25.94 14.49
CA VAL A 347 11.04 26.66 13.65
C VAL A 347 9.93 27.24 14.51
N SER A 348 10.09 28.49 14.92
CA SER A 348 9.16 29.16 15.84
C SER A 348 8.89 30.58 15.41
N GLY A 349 7.64 31.03 15.54
CA GLY A 349 7.28 32.44 15.43
C GLY A 349 7.57 33.08 14.06
N GLY A 350 7.74 32.29 13.01
CA GLY A 350 8.16 32.83 11.71
C GLY A 350 9.69 32.96 11.58
N GLU A 351 10.48 32.22 12.34
CA GLU A 351 11.93 32.16 12.17
C GLU A 351 12.39 30.71 12.07
N ILE A 352 13.44 30.48 11.28
CA ILE A 352 14.21 29.24 11.30
C ILE A 352 15.64 29.57 11.73
N SER A 353 16.09 28.97 12.83
CA SER A 353 17.42 29.19 13.37
C SER A 353 18.13 27.87 13.58
N LEU A 354 19.43 27.85 13.28
CA LEU A 354 20.27 26.71 13.55
C LEU A 354 20.35 26.53 15.06
N VAL A 355 19.89 25.38 15.55
CA VAL A 355 19.95 25.04 16.97
C VAL A 355 21.24 24.27 17.24
N ALA A 356 21.53 23.29 16.39
CA ALA A 356 22.66 22.40 16.57
C ALA A 356 23.14 21.84 15.23
N THR A 357 24.45 21.57 15.16
CA THR A 357 25.11 20.90 14.04
C THR A 357 25.97 19.76 14.57
N ALA A 358 25.87 18.61 13.92
CA ALA A 358 26.86 17.55 14.00
C ALA A 358 27.65 17.56 12.68
N GLU A 359 28.82 18.23 12.64
CA GLU A 359 29.58 18.45 11.41
C GLU A 359 30.11 17.16 10.78
N ASP A 360 30.64 16.26 11.59
CA ASP A 360 31.21 14.98 11.16
C ASP A 360 30.28 13.83 11.55
N ALA A 361 28.98 13.98 11.23
CA ALA A 361 28.00 12.97 11.57
C ALA A 361 28.26 11.67 10.79
N HIS A 362 28.59 11.76 9.51
CA HIS A 362 28.89 10.62 8.63
C HIS A 362 30.17 10.88 7.81
N CYS A 363 30.93 9.82 7.52
CA CYS A 363 32.13 9.85 6.67
C CYS A 363 31.76 9.74 5.17
N GLY A 364 30.83 10.58 4.70
CA GLY A 364 30.32 10.54 3.34
C GLY A 364 28.96 11.22 3.24
N LEU A 365 28.35 11.16 2.05
CA LEU A 365 27.03 11.75 1.84
C LEU A 365 25.96 10.98 2.63
N ILE A 366 25.05 11.71 3.27
CA ILE A 366 23.87 11.15 3.94
C ILE A 366 22.75 11.06 2.90
N ARG A 367 22.32 9.83 2.57
CA ARG A 367 21.28 9.57 1.57
C ARG A 367 19.89 9.68 2.15
N VAL A 368 19.72 9.24 3.40
CA VAL A 368 18.40 9.10 4.02
C VAL A 368 18.42 9.61 5.46
N LEU A 369 17.35 10.34 5.80
CA LEU A 369 17.08 10.86 7.12
C LEU A 369 15.61 10.60 7.41
N GLN A 370 15.31 10.04 8.59
CA GLN A 370 13.93 9.81 9.01
C GLN A 370 13.70 10.25 10.45
N GLN A 371 12.63 11.04 10.65
CA GLN A 371 12.20 11.52 11.96
C GLN A 371 11.00 10.72 12.46
N SER A 372 10.94 10.49 13.77
CA SER A 372 9.78 9.90 14.44
C SER A 372 9.19 10.85 15.49
N GLU A 373 7.94 11.24 15.30
CA GLU A 373 7.14 12.00 16.27
C GLU A 373 6.91 11.30 17.62
N VAL A 374 6.95 9.96 17.64
CA VAL A 374 6.70 9.18 18.86
C VAL A 374 7.89 9.26 19.83
N THR A 375 9.09 9.04 19.32
CA THR A 375 10.33 8.98 20.11
C THR A 375 11.13 10.29 20.12
N GLY A 376 10.84 11.20 19.19
CA GLY A 376 11.66 12.40 18.95
C GLY A 376 13.04 12.11 18.37
N LEU A 377 13.31 10.88 17.94
CA LEU A 377 14.60 10.49 17.34
C LEU A 377 14.63 10.79 15.85
N VAL A 378 15.85 11.03 15.38
CA VAL A 378 16.22 11.08 13.97
C VAL A 378 17.20 9.97 13.69
N VAL A 379 16.97 9.19 12.63
CA VAL A 379 17.87 8.14 12.17
C VAL A 379 18.44 8.53 10.82
N THR A 380 19.76 8.40 10.66
CA THR A 380 20.48 8.77 9.43
C THR A 380 21.32 7.61 8.91
N ALA A 381 21.48 7.57 7.60
CA ALA A 381 22.25 6.58 6.88
C ALA A 381 22.73 7.11 5.53
N GLY A 382 23.83 6.57 5.00
CA GLY A 382 24.38 7.02 3.74
C GLY A 382 25.54 6.17 3.23
N GLU A 383 26.48 6.83 2.54
CA GLU A 383 27.58 6.19 1.82
C GLU A 383 28.60 5.49 2.73
N ASP A 384 28.73 5.93 3.98
CA ASP A 384 29.68 5.35 4.94
C ASP A 384 29.20 4.04 5.57
N ALA A 385 28.09 3.47 5.06
CA ALA A 385 27.49 2.22 5.51
C ALA A 385 27.08 2.16 7.00
N SER A 386 27.06 3.31 7.68
CA SER A 386 26.75 3.41 9.11
C SER A 386 25.29 3.80 9.39
N LEU A 387 24.78 3.38 10.55
CA LEU A 387 23.52 3.85 11.11
C LEU A 387 23.77 4.69 12.35
N LYS A 388 23.18 5.88 12.40
CA LYS A 388 23.31 6.78 13.55
C LYS A 388 21.94 7.29 13.97
N ALA A 389 21.71 7.31 15.29
CA ALA A 389 20.49 7.84 15.90
C ALA A 389 20.82 9.08 16.73
N TRP A 390 20.03 10.11 16.51
CA TRP A 390 20.26 11.44 17.04
C TRP A 390 19.08 11.89 17.90
N ARG A 391 19.40 12.64 18.94
CA ARG A 391 18.40 13.29 19.78
C ARG A 391 18.80 14.74 20.02
N LEU A 392 17.84 15.63 19.80
CA LEU A 392 17.95 17.03 20.18
C LEU A 392 17.47 17.21 21.62
N LEU A 393 18.38 17.56 22.53
CA LEU A 393 18.08 17.88 23.93
C LEU A 393 18.78 19.16 24.34
N GLY A 394 18.05 20.10 24.94
CA GLY A 394 18.66 21.33 25.48
C GLY A 394 19.37 22.21 24.44
N GLY A 395 19.06 22.05 23.16
CA GLY A 395 19.75 22.75 22.06
C GLY A 395 21.00 22.05 21.54
N GLU A 396 21.30 20.84 22.00
CA GLU A 396 22.43 20.04 21.52
C GLU A 396 21.92 18.82 20.74
N LEU A 397 22.46 18.60 19.54
CA LEU A 397 22.17 17.43 18.73
C LEU A 397 23.17 16.33 19.07
N THR A 398 22.75 15.45 19.98
CA THR A 398 23.60 14.37 20.48
C THR A 398 23.40 13.11 19.67
N CYS A 399 24.51 12.50 19.25
CA CYS A 399 24.48 11.14 18.72
C CYS A 399 24.30 10.19 19.90
N ILE A 400 23.13 9.57 20.02
CA ILE A 400 22.84 8.67 21.14
C ILE A 400 23.21 7.24 20.82
N ALA A 401 23.22 6.84 19.55
CA ALA A 401 23.63 5.49 19.14
C ALA A 401 24.33 5.55 17.79
N VAL A 402 25.39 4.76 17.65
CA VAL A 402 26.21 4.65 16.44
C VAL A 402 26.43 3.17 16.13
N LEU A 403 26.38 2.85 14.84
CA LEU A 403 26.74 1.55 14.31
C LEU A 403 27.53 1.77 13.00
N GLU A 404 28.87 1.76 13.09
CA GLU A 404 29.76 2.13 11.97
C GLU A 404 29.74 1.11 10.82
N GLU A 405 29.54 -0.18 11.12
CA GLU A 405 29.53 -1.27 10.13
C GLU A 405 28.15 -1.94 10.09
N ALA A 406 27.10 -1.14 9.89
CA ALA A 406 25.76 -1.69 9.77
C ALA A 406 25.64 -2.54 8.49
N HIS A 407 26.24 -2.05 7.40
CA HIS A 407 26.30 -2.66 6.07
C HIS A 407 27.74 -2.70 5.54
N ASP A 408 27.97 -3.49 4.49
CA ASP A 408 29.30 -3.60 3.84
C ASP A 408 29.44 -2.59 2.68
N ASP A 409 28.36 -1.92 2.30
CA ASP A 409 28.26 -0.89 1.27
C ASP A 409 27.20 0.16 1.68
N GLY A 410 27.11 1.26 0.92
CA GLY A 410 26.24 2.40 1.22
C GLY A 410 24.79 2.01 1.50
N ILE A 411 24.19 2.63 2.52
CA ILE A 411 22.79 2.42 2.88
C ILE A 411 21.91 3.29 1.99
N SER A 412 21.07 2.63 1.19
CA SER A 412 20.22 3.30 0.20
C SER A 412 18.83 3.64 0.74
N HIS A 413 18.33 2.90 1.73
CA HIS A 413 17.00 3.07 2.31
C HIS A 413 16.96 2.73 3.80
N ILE A 414 16.18 3.50 4.56
CA ILE A 414 15.82 3.19 5.95
C ILE A 414 14.31 3.35 6.15
N GLN A 415 13.73 2.55 7.04
CA GLN A 415 12.39 2.75 7.59
C GLN A 415 12.37 2.57 9.10
N TYR A 416 12.00 3.64 9.79
CA TYR A 416 11.92 3.72 11.24
C TYR A 416 10.46 3.69 11.71
N HIS A 417 10.14 2.71 12.54
CA HIS A 417 8.86 2.62 13.24
C HIS A 417 9.03 3.05 14.70
N GLY A 418 8.61 4.28 15.00
CA GLY A 418 8.84 4.92 16.30
C GLY A 418 8.20 4.19 17.50
N LYS A 419 7.01 3.58 17.35
CA LYS A 419 6.33 2.92 18.47
C LYS A 419 7.06 1.67 18.97
N SER A 420 7.70 0.93 18.07
CA SER A 420 8.51 -0.25 18.43
C SER A 420 9.99 0.06 18.52
N SER A 421 10.41 1.30 18.25
CA SER A 421 11.83 1.70 18.14
C SER A 421 12.62 0.80 17.18
N THR A 422 11.97 0.32 16.12
CA THR A 422 12.54 -0.62 15.12
C THR A 422 12.99 0.14 13.89
N VAL A 423 14.24 -0.05 13.48
CA VAL A 423 14.79 0.47 12.23
C VAL A 423 15.04 -0.70 11.28
N VAL A 424 14.55 -0.60 10.06
CA VAL A 424 14.89 -1.50 8.96
C VAL A 424 15.79 -0.74 8.00
N SER A 425 16.96 -1.30 7.66
CA SER A 425 17.89 -0.73 6.69
C SER A 425 18.11 -1.69 5.52
N ALA A 426 18.38 -1.12 4.34
CA ALA A 426 18.88 -1.89 3.21
C ALA A 426 20.03 -1.18 2.50
N GLY A 427 21.09 -1.94 2.25
CA GLY A 427 22.31 -1.46 1.61
C GLY A 427 22.40 -1.83 0.14
N GLU A 428 23.35 -1.20 -0.55
CA GLU A 428 23.78 -1.58 -1.89
C GLU A 428 24.50 -2.94 -1.90
N ASP A 429 24.95 -3.39 -0.72
CA ASP A 429 25.47 -4.73 -0.41
C ASP A 429 24.42 -5.87 -0.56
N GLY A 430 23.17 -5.54 -0.86
CA GLY A 430 22.09 -6.51 -1.02
C GLY A 430 21.59 -7.09 0.30
N VAL A 431 21.92 -6.47 1.43
CA VAL A 431 21.53 -6.92 2.77
C VAL A 431 20.31 -6.16 3.27
N ILE A 432 19.43 -6.87 3.97
CA ILE A 432 18.37 -6.27 4.80
C ILE A 432 18.72 -6.53 6.25
N ALA A 433 18.73 -5.48 7.07
CA ALA A 433 18.99 -5.59 8.49
C ALA A 433 17.88 -4.91 9.30
N VAL A 434 17.57 -5.53 10.45
CA VAL A 434 16.59 -5.00 11.41
C VAL A 434 17.30 -4.76 12.72
N TRP A 435 17.11 -3.54 13.22
CA TRP A 435 17.76 -3.03 14.42
C TRP A 435 16.71 -2.56 15.39
N GLN A 436 17.00 -2.67 16.67
CA GLN A 436 16.21 -2.04 17.71
C GLN A 436 17.06 -1.02 18.45
N ILE A 437 16.52 0.19 18.59
CA ILE A 437 17.18 1.24 19.34
C ILE A 437 16.81 1.04 20.81
N LYS A 438 17.78 0.62 21.63
CA LYS A 438 17.63 0.52 23.09
C LYS A 438 18.65 1.41 23.77
N GLY A 439 18.16 2.44 24.46
CA GLY A 439 19.00 3.43 25.12
C GLY A 439 19.92 4.12 24.11
N SER A 440 21.22 3.83 24.22
CA SER A 440 22.30 4.40 23.42
C SER A 440 22.93 3.42 22.42
N THR A 441 22.24 2.32 22.10
CA THR A 441 22.80 1.27 21.25
C THR A 441 21.80 0.82 20.19
N PHE A 442 22.34 0.44 19.03
CA PHE A 442 21.62 -0.37 18.05
C PHE A 442 21.85 -1.83 18.41
N GLU A 443 20.80 -2.51 18.84
CA GLU A 443 20.83 -3.96 18.97
C GLU A 443 20.48 -4.58 17.61
N ASN A 444 21.36 -5.44 17.10
CA ASN A 444 21.02 -6.27 15.95
C ASN A 444 19.89 -7.21 16.37
N VAL A 445 18.73 -7.05 15.75
CA VAL A 445 17.63 -8.00 15.90
C VAL A 445 17.89 -9.17 14.97
N THR A 446 18.23 -8.88 13.71
CA THR A 446 18.49 -9.88 12.68
C THR A 446 19.09 -9.22 11.43
N LYS A 447 19.95 -9.93 10.71
CA LYS A 447 20.52 -9.52 9.40
C LYS A 447 20.29 -10.65 8.40
N VAL A 448 19.74 -10.34 7.24
CA VAL A 448 19.55 -11.29 6.14
C VAL A 448 20.52 -10.92 5.03
N THR A 449 21.64 -11.66 5.00
CA THR A 449 22.66 -11.53 3.96
C THR A 449 22.13 -12.06 2.64
N MET A 450 22.50 -11.43 1.53
CA MET A 450 22.01 -11.79 0.18
C MET A 450 20.48 -11.75 0.08
N ALA A 451 19.87 -10.77 0.73
CA ALA A 451 18.44 -10.57 0.68
C ALA A 451 17.97 -10.24 -0.74
N HIS A 452 18.73 -9.49 -1.53
CA HIS A 452 18.54 -9.26 -2.96
C HIS A 452 19.90 -8.96 -3.63
N THR A 453 19.93 -8.87 -4.96
CA THR A 453 21.07 -8.30 -5.69
C THR A 453 20.90 -6.80 -5.91
N GLY A 454 21.95 -6.02 -5.64
CA GLY A 454 21.98 -4.57 -5.88
C GLY A 454 21.00 -3.79 -4.99
N THR A 455 20.60 -2.60 -5.45
CA THR A 455 19.73 -1.69 -4.69
C THR A 455 18.39 -2.33 -4.32
N ILE A 456 18.02 -2.20 -3.05
CA ILE A 456 16.78 -2.73 -2.48
C ILE A 456 15.76 -1.62 -2.29
N LYS A 457 14.54 -1.87 -2.74
CA LYS A 457 13.34 -1.12 -2.35
C LYS A 457 12.67 -1.85 -1.19
N LEU A 458 12.28 -1.10 -0.17
CA LEU A 458 11.74 -1.66 1.06
C LEU A 458 10.51 -0.91 1.56
N GLN A 459 9.60 -1.65 2.20
CA GLN A 459 8.50 -1.09 2.96
C GLN A 459 8.15 -1.95 4.17
N PHE A 460 8.18 -1.34 5.34
CA PHE A 460 7.93 -1.94 6.64
C PHE A 460 6.61 -1.43 7.21
N ASP A 461 5.68 -2.35 7.45
CA ASP A 461 4.52 -2.10 8.28
C ASP A 461 4.84 -2.50 9.73
N GLY A 462 5.29 -1.51 10.50
CA GLY A 462 5.67 -1.73 11.89
C GLY A 462 4.52 -2.07 12.84
N GLN A 463 3.25 -1.96 12.41
CA GLN A 463 2.11 -2.42 13.23
C GLN A 463 1.92 -3.94 13.12
N SER A 464 2.01 -4.49 11.91
CA SER A 464 1.89 -5.93 11.67
C SER A 464 3.24 -6.68 11.77
N GLY A 465 4.36 -5.96 11.74
CA GLY A 465 5.70 -6.52 11.66
C GLY A 465 6.04 -7.09 10.28
N LEU A 466 5.27 -6.74 9.24
CA LEU A 466 5.51 -7.18 7.86
C LEU A 466 6.53 -6.27 7.18
N LEU A 467 7.47 -6.88 6.46
CA LEU A 467 8.44 -6.20 5.61
C LEU A 467 8.32 -6.71 4.18
N PHE A 468 8.20 -5.80 3.23
CA PHE A 468 8.19 -6.07 1.79
C PHE A 468 9.50 -5.55 1.20
N SER A 469 10.18 -6.39 0.43
CA SER A 469 11.43 -6.03 -0.24
C SER A 469 11.45 -6.48 -1.69
N GLY A 470 12.15 -5.71 -2.52
CA GLY A 470 12.41 -6.04 -3.92
C GLY A 470 13.71 -5.41 -4.42
N GLY A 471 14.41 -6.07 -5.33
CA GLY A 471 15.70 -5.60 -5.84
C GLY A 471 15.90 -5.83 -7.33
N GLN A 472 17.17 -5.78 -7.77
CA GLN A 472 17.53 -5.97 -9.17
C GLN A 472 17.35 -7.43 -9.63
N ASP A 473 17.24 -8.37 -8.67
CA ASP A 473 16.99 -9.79 -8.90
C ASP A 473 15.56 -10.11 -9.34
N ASN A 474 14.68 -9.11 -9.45
CA ASN A 474 13.27 -9.25 -9.82
C ASN A 474 12.43 -10.06 -8.82
N VAL A 475 12.92 -10.27 -7.61
CA VAL A 475 12.25 -11.08 -6.59
C VAL A 475 11.52 -10.16 -5.64
N ILE A 476 10.26 -10.48 -5.32
CA ILE A 476 9.57 -9.88 -4.17
C ILE A 476 9.74 -10.84 -3.01
N ARG A 477 10.25 -10.34 -1.88
CA ARG A 477 10.30 -11.09 -0.63
C ARG A 477 9.43 -10.40 0.41
N VAL A 478 8.60 -11.20 1.08
CA VAL A 478 7.81 -10.76 2.23
C VAL A 478 8.33 -11.47 3.45
N TRP A 479 8.52 -10.70 4.50
CA TRP A 479 9.08 -11.15 5.75
C TRP A 479 8.17 -10.78 6.91
N ARG A 480 8.22 -11.58 7.96
CA ARG A 480 7.59 -11.27 9.25
C ARG A 480 8.68 -11.16 10.29
N LEU A 481 8.71 -10.01 10.95
CA LEU A 481 9.53 -9.79 12.13
C LEU A 481 8.83 -10.44 13.33
N SER A 482 9.41 -11.53 13.84
CA SER A 482 8.90 -12.23 15.03
C SER A 482 10.04 -12.40 16.03
N GLY A 483 9.96 -11.65 17.13
CA GLY A 483 11.03 -11.57 18.13
C GLY A 483 12.35 -11.11 17.49
N HIS A 484 13.36 -11.97 17.53
CA HIS A 484 14.72 -11.70 17.02
C HIS A 484 15.00 -12.34 15.67
N LYS A 485 13.98 -12.60 14.84
CA LYS A 485 14.17 -13.20 13.52
C LYS A 485 13.28 -12.55 12.49
N LEU A 486 13.85 -12.39 11.30
CA LEU A 486 13.12 -12.02 10.10
C LEU A 486 12.80 -13.32 9.36
N LEU A 487 11.57 -13.81 9.54
CA LEU A 487 11.15 -15.08 8.97
C LEU A 487 10.62 -14.84 7.55
N PRO A 488 11.07 -15.60 6.54
CA PRO A 488 10.48 -15.53 5.21
C PRO A 488 9.02 -16.00 5.30
N VAL A 489 8.12 -15.16 4.81
CA VAL A 489 6.67 -15.45 4.76
C VAL A 489 6.33 -15.99 3.39
N THR A 490 6.68 -15.23 2.35
CA THR A 490 6.49 -15.66 0.96
C THR A 490 7.53 -15.01 0.06
N THR A 491 7.90 -15.70 -1.00
CA THR A 491 8.86 -15.24 -2.00
C THR A 491 8.27 -15.48 -3.38
N VAL A 492 8.27 -14.43 -4.20
CA VAL A 492 7.79 -14.49 -5.58
C VAL A 492 8.98 -14.24 -6.51
N THR A 493 9.37 -15.28 -7.23
CA THR A 493 10.36 -15.21 -8.31
C THR A 493 9.69 -14.77 -9.62
N GLU A 494 10.45 -14.11 -10.49
CA GLU A 494 9.95 -13.59 -11.79
C GLU A 494 8.73 -12.66 -11.65
N SER A 495 8.77 -11.84 -10.60
CA SER A 495 7.65 -10.98 -10.22
C SER A 495 7.22 -10.02 -11.32
N LEU A 496 8.07 -9.66 -12.29
CA LEU A 496 7.75 -8.79 -13.42
C LEU A 496 8.14 -9.39 -14.79
N GLY A 497 8.38 -10.70 -14.86
CA GLY A 497 8.86 -11.41 -16.07
C GLY A 497 10.38 -11.32 -16.26
N SER A 498 10.94 -12.03 -17.24
CA SER A 498 12.40 -12.16 -17.42
C SER A 498 13.13 -10.80 -17.52
N CYS A 499 14.25 -10.64 -16.81
CA CYS A 499 15.19 -9.50 -16.88
C CYS A 499 14.62 -8.12 -16.48
N ALA A 500 13.68 -8.06 -15.53
CA ALA A 500 13.21 -6.80 -14.95
C ALA A 500 13.83 -6.55 -13.55
N SER A 501 14.05 -5.30 -13.18
CA SER A 501 14.43 -4.90 -11.82
C SER A 501 13.24 -4.22 -11.14
N ILE A 502 13.05 -4.46 -9.84
CA ILE A 502 12.02 -3.76 -9.08
C ILE A 502 12.52 -2.34 -8.80
N LEU A 503 11.81 -1.35 -9.36
CA LEU A 503 12.15 0.06 -9.20
C LEU A 503 11.38 0.71 -8.05
N GLU A 504 10.17 0.23 -7.76
CA GLU A 504 9.34 0.77 -6.67
C GLU A 504 8.36 -0.30 -6.18
N LEU A 505 8.02 -0.27 -4.89
CA LEU A 505 6.97 -1.11 -4.29
C LEU A 505 6.16 -0.31 -3.28
N ARG A 506 4.85 -0.58 -3.21
CA ARG A 506 3.92 0.04 -2.25
C ARG A 506 2.90 -0.97 -1.76
N TYR A 507 2.75 -1.06 -0.44
CA TYR A 507 1.82 -1.91 0.29
C TYR A 507 0.85 -1.04 1.10
N SER A 508 -0.41 -1.47 1.14
CA SER A 508 -1.47 -0.86 1.92
C SER A 508 -2.05 -1.88 2.91
N ALA A 509 -1.73 -1.72 4.20
CA ALA A 509 -2.20 -2.61 5.27
C ALA A 509 -3.74 -2.60 5.44
N SER A 510 -4.41 -1.51 5.06
CA SER A 510 -5.86 -1.39 5.16
C SER A 510 -6.60 -2.29 4.16
N SER A 511 -5.94 -2.63 3.05
CA SER A 511 -6.51 -3.32 1.89
C SER A 511 -5.85 -4.66 1.58
N GLY A 512 -4.63 -4.89 2.09
CA GLY A 512 -3.79 -6.03 1.75
C GLY A 512 -3.12 -5.92 0.39
N ILE A 513 -3.19 -4.78 -0.30
CA ILE A 513 -2.69 -4.66 -1.68
C ILE A 513 -1.22 -4.27 -1.71
N LEU A 514 -0.43 -4.98 -2.51
CA LEU A 514 0.95 -4.68 -2.86
C LEU A 514 1.06 -4.38 -4.36
N ALA A 515 1.48 -3.18 -4.72
CA ALA A 515 1.80 -2.76 -6.07
C ALA A 515 3.32 -2.70 -6.29
N VAL A 516 3.80 -3.20 -7.41
CA VAL A 516 5.22 -3.29 -7.75
C VAL A 516 5.47 -2.81 -9.18
N GLY A 517 6.46 -1.94 -9.36
CA GLY A 517 6.82 -1.30 -10.61
C GLY A 517 8.21 -1.73 -11.09
N GLY A 518 8.33 -2.04 -12.38
CA GLY A 518 9.54 -2.62 -12.98
C GLY A 518 10.31 -1.68 -13.90
N SER A 519 11.58 -2.00 -14.10
CA SER A 519 12.45 -1.33 -15.10
C SER A 519 11.99 -1.55 -16.54
N ASN A 520 11.27 -2.63 -16.81
CA ASN A 520 10.61 -2.92 -18.08
C ASN A 520 9.31 -2.12 -18.31
N GLY A 521 8.91 -1.28 -17.35
CA GLY A 521 7.67 -0.49 -17.41
C GLY A 521 6.42 -1.27 -17.00
N MET A 522 6.56 -2.51 -16.56
CA MET A 522 5.46 -3.29 -16.03
C MET A 522 5.05 -2.79 -14.64
N VAL A 523 3.74 -2.82 -14.37
CA VAL A 523 3.21 -2.74 -13.00
C VAL A 523 2.48 -4.03 -12.70
N ARG A 524 2.76 -4.66 -11.56
CA ARG A 524 2.01 -5.82 -11.06
C ARG A 524 1.42 -5.54 -9.70
N VAL A 525 0.26 -6.14 -9.46
CA VAL A 525 -0.51 -5.97 -8.24
C VAL A 525 -0.78 -7.33 -7.65
N TRP A 526 -0.56 -7.42 -6.35
CA TRP A 526 -0.74 -8.61 -5.55
C TRP A 526 -1.69 -8.33 -4.40
N MET A 527 -2.49 -9.33 -4.04
CA MET A 527 -3.15 -9.41 -2.76
C MET A 527 -2.21 -10.13 -1.80
N PHE A 528 -1.86 -9.48 -0.70
CA PHE A 528 -1.23 -10.14 0.42
C PHE A 528 -2.30 -10.56 1.41
N LEU A 529 -2.59 -11.86 1.42
CA LEU A 529 -3.59 -12.46 2.29
C LEU A 529 -3.10 -13.79 2.83
N ASP A 530 -3.31 -14.02 4.12
CA ASP A 530 -2.97 -15.28 4.78
C ASP A 530 -1.53 -15.73 4.51
N ASP A 531 -0.58 -14.79 4.59
CA ASP A 531 0.85 -15.03 4.37
C ASP A 531 1.22 -15.44 2.92
N LEU A 532 0.30 -15.25 1.97
CA LEU A 532 0.52 -15.52 0.56
C LEU A 532 0.34 -14.25 -0.27
N LEU A 533 1.25 -14.07 -1.23
CA LEU A 533 1.08 -13.11 -2.31
C LEU A 533 0.33 -13.78 -3.46
N ARG A 534 -0.87 -13.30 -3.75
CA ARG A 534 -1.71 -13.78 -4.85
C ARG A 534 -1.78 -12.74 -5.95
N PRO A 535 -1.46 -13.09 -7.20
CA PRO A 535 -1.45 -12.11 -8.29
C PRO A 535 -2.90 -11.66 -8.55
N LEU A 536 -3.15 -10.35 -8.51
CA LEU A 536 -4.44 -9.75 -8.83
C LEU A 536 -4.47 -9.22 -10.26
N ALA A 537 -3.41 -8.51 -10.65
CA ALA A 537 -3.36 -7.83 -11.93
C ALA A 537 -1.92 -7.70 -12.42
N THR A 538 -1.77 -7.75 -13.75
CA THR A 538 -0.49 -7.57 -14.42
C THR A 538 -0.64 -6.64 -15.61
N PHE A 539 0.11 -5.54 -15.59
CA PHE A 539 0.10 -4.51 -16.61
C PHE A 539 1.38 -4.56 -17.43
N HIS A 540 1.44 -5.45 -18.42
CA HIS A 540 2.62 -5.65 -19.27
C HIS A 540 3.07 -4.39 -20.04
N GLN A 541 2.14 -3.47 -20.31
CA GLN A 541 2.41 -2.19 -20.98
C GLN A 541 1.90 -1.02 -20.13
N ALA A 542 2.07 -1.11 -18.81
CA ALA A 542 1.79 0.01 -17.94
C ALA A 542 2.59 1.24 -18.38
N HIS A 543 3.87 1.10 -18.64
CA HIS A 543 4.70 2.15 -19.19
C HIS A 543 5.58 1.61 -20.31
N LYS A 544 5.94 2.47 -21.29
CA LYS A 544 6.88 2.11 -22.37
C LYS A 544 8.35 2.03 -21.89
N ARG A 545 8.62 2.54 -20.69
CA ARG A 545 9.92 2.53 -19.98
C ARG A 545 9.65 2.32 -18.49
N GLY A 546 10.69 2.16 -17.67
CA GLY A 546 10.56 1.83 -16.25
C GLY A 546 9.51 2.63 -15.48
N ALA A 547 8.69 1.92 -14.69
CA ALA A 547 7.72 2.49 -13.76
C ALA A 547 8.45 2.88 -12.46
N THR A 548 8.72 4.16 -12.29
CA THR A 548 9.68 4.69 -11.29
C THR A 548 9.01 5.20 -10.03
N ALA A 549 7.72 5.50 -10.08
CA ALA A 549 6.96 5.92 -8.91
C ALA A 549 5.63 5.18 -8.84
N LEU A 550 5.26 4.78 -7.62
CA LEU A 550 4.00 4.16 -7.30
C LEU A 550 3.38 4.80 -6.07
N GLN A 551 2.07 4.93 -6.08
CA GLN A 551 1.28 5.35 -4.93
C GLN A 551 -0.03 4.57 -4.87
N LEU A 552 -0.47 4.29 -3.65
CA LEU A 552 -1.75 3.66 -3.36
C LEU A 552 -2.63 4.66 -2.62
N ASP A 553 -3.93 4.62 -2.89
CA ASP A 553 -4.92 5.31 -2.08
C ASP A 553 -5.02 4.66 -0.69
N LYS A 554 -5.67 5.37 0.24
CA LYS A 554 -5.84 4.90 1.61
C LYS A 554 -6.60 3.57 1.69
N GLU A 555 -7.49 3.29 0.74
CA GLU A 555 -8.30 2.08 0.70
C GLU A 555 -7.73 0.97 -0.20
N GLY A 556 -6.59 1.22 -0.86
CA GLY A 556 -5.98 0.30 -1.84
C GLY A 556 -6.79 0.09 -3.12
N LYS A 557 -7.87 0.83 -3.35
CA LYS A 557 -8.72 0.71 -4.54
C LYS A 557 -8.08 1.29 -5.78
N THR A 558 -7.20 2.28 -5.64
CA THR A 558 -6.61 3.01 -6.76
C THR A 558 -5.10 3.05 -6.63
N ILE A 559 -4.43 2.67 -7.71
CA ILE A 559 -2.98 2.66 -7.84
C ILE A 559 -2.61 3.72 -8.85
N TRP A 560 -1.64 4.56 -8.51
CA TRP A 560 -1.04 5.49 -9.45
C TRP A 560 0.37 5.06 -9.77
N SER A 561 0.70 5.15 -11.05
CA SER A 561 2.05 4.88 -11.53
C SER A 561 2.54 6.02 -12.42
N ALA A 562 3.80 6.40 -12.23
CA ALA A 562 4.54 7.24 -13.16
C ALA A 562 5.71 6.46 -13.74
N GLY A 563 6.03 6.74 -15.00
CA GLY A 563 7.14 6.07 -15.68
C GLY A 563 8.01 7.01 -16.49
N ASN A 564 9.19 6.49 -16.83
CA ASN A 564 10.17 7.15 -17.71
C ASN A 564 9.65 7.33 -19.15
N ASP A 565 8.46 6.82 -19.46
CA ASP A 565 7.73 7.05 -20.71
C ASP A 565 6.92 8.35 -20.72
N LYS A 566 7.11 9.19 -19.69
CA LYS A 566 6.52 10.52 -19.58
C LYS A 566 5.00 10.47 -19.34
N SER A 567 4.47 9.32 -18.88
CA SER A 567 3.05 9.17 -18.60
C SER A 567 2.79 8.88 -17.13
N ILE A 568 1.58 9.23 -16.71
CA ILE A 568 1.01 8.87 -15.42
C ILE A 568 -0.28 8.14 -15.70
N ARG A 569 -0.52 7.09 -14.90
CA ARG A 569 -1.67 6.23 -15.07
C ARG A 569 -2.32 5.96 -13.74
N SER A 570 -3.63 5.85 -13.79
CA SER A 570 -4.44 5.36 -12.68
C SER A 570 -4.96 3.98 -13.02
N TRP A 571 -4.84 3.08 -12.06
CA TRP A 571 -5.33 1.72 -12.13
C TRP A 571 -6.30 1.52 -11.00
N LYS A 572 -7.56 1.31 -11.35
CA LYS A 572 -8.58 0.98 -10.36
C LYS A 572 -8.63 -0.54 -10.18
N LEU A 573 -8.50 -1.01 -8.95
CA LEU A 573 -8.94 -2.34 -8.57
C LEU A 573 -10.43 -2.30 -8.25
N ILE A 574 -11.25 -2.61 -9.25
CA ILE A 574 -12.68 -2.86 -9.04
C ILE A 574 -12.83 -4.27 -8.47
N GLY A 575 -12.80 -4.40 -7.16
CA GLY A 575 -13.26 -5.62 -6.49
C GLY A 575 -14.68 -5.43 -5.98
N GLY A 576 -15.68 -5.95 -6.71
CA GLY A 576 -17.06 -6.10 -6.22
C GLY A 576 -18.09 -5.06 -6.69
N GLY A 577 -18.08 -4.65 -7.96
CA GLY A 577 -19.06 -3.67 -8.46
C GLY A 577 -20.34 -4.29 -9.04
N GLU A 578 -20.20 -5.23 -9.96
CA GLU A 578 -21.35 -5.74 -10.71
C GLU A 578 -21.48 -7.25 -10.52
N LEU A 579 -22.61 -7.65 -9.95
CA LEU A 579 -23.13 -9.00 -10.08
C LEU A 579 -24.08 -8.99 -11.28
N GLU A 580 -23.54 -9.18 -12.47
CA GLU A 580 -24.38 -9.27 -13.66
C GLU A 580 -24.98 -10.68 -13.72
N LYS A 581 -26.31 -10.77 -13.72
CA LYS A 581 -27.02 -12.04 -13.83
C LYS A 581 -26.82 -12.61 -15.24
N VAL A 582 -25.98 -13.63 -15.37
CA VAL A 582 -25.64 -14.25 -16.66
C VAL A 582 -26.76 -15.15 -17.16
N CYS A 583 -27.37 -15.93 -16.26
CA CYS A 583 -28.47 -16.82 -16.60
C CYS A 583 -29.29 -17.24 -15.37
N THR A 584 -30.50 -17.75 -15.64
CA THR A 584 -31.36 -18.45 -14.65
C THR A 584 -31.78 -19.77 -15.27
N ALA A 585 -31.61 -20.87 -14.55
CA ALA A 585 -32.26 -22.12 -14.85
C ALA A 585 -33.38 -22.35 -13.83
N THR A 586 -34.58 -22.66 -14.32
CA THR A 586 -35.74 -23.10 -13.53
C THR A 586 -36.26 -24.39 -14.15
N GLU A 587 -36.78 -25.32 -13.35
CA GLU A 587 -37.53 -26.45 -13.89
C GLU A 587 -38.82 -25.92 -14.55
N SER A 588 -38.76 -25.61 -15.85
CA SER A 588 -39.94 -25.68 -16.70
C SER A 588 -39.93 -27.05 -17.36
N GLY A 589 -40.93 -27.85 -17.03
CA GLY A 589 -41.13 -29.17 -17.62
C GLY A 589 -41.17 -29.07 -19.15
N THR A 590 -40.15 -29.62 -19.81
CA THR A 590 -40.18 -30.49 -20.99
C THR A 590 -38.76 -30.54 -21.57
N GLY A 591 -38.21 -31.75 -21.66
CA GLY A 591 -36.85 -31.97 -22.12
C GLY A 591 -36.58 -31.40 -23.51
N LYS A 592 -35.60 -30.50 -23.60
CA LYS A 592 -34.72 -30.39 -24.76
C LYS A 592 -33.28 -30.40 -24.29
N PRO A 593 -32.40 -31.23 -24.88
CA PRO A 593 -31.00 -31.26 -24.51
C PRO A 593 -30.32 -29.93 -24.87
N PHE A 594 -29.39 -29.52 -24.01
CA PHE A 594 -28.44 -28.42 -24.22
C PHE A 594 -27.93 -28.39 -25.67
N SER A 595 -28.17 -27.31 -26.40
CA SER A 595 -27.46 -27.02 -27.64
C SER A 595 -26.14 -26.33 -27.29
N ALA A 596 -25.04 -26.94 -27.75
CA ALA A 596 -23.68 -26.45 -27.57
C ALA A 596 -23.49 -24.97 -27.98
N CYS A 597 -22.64 -24.30 -27.22
CA CYS A 597 -21.92 -23.05 -27.48
C CYS A 597 -21.83 -22.66 -28.98
N PRO A 598 -22.11 -21.40 -29.37
CA PRO A 598 -21.74 -20.95 -30.71
C PRO A 598 -20.21 -20.84 -30.79
N LYS A 599 -19.64 -21.68 -31.66
CA LYS A 599 -18.25 -21.65 -32.10
C LYS A 599 -17.86 -20.26 -32.60
N GLN A 600 -16.60 -19.94 -32.38
CA GLN A 600 -15.79 -18.90 -33.03
C GLN A 600 -16.34 -18.41 -34.38
N GLY A 601 -16.52 -17.09 -34.47
CA GLY A 601 -16.63 -16.35 -35.72
C GLY A 601 -15.63 -15.21 -35.71
N HIS A 602 -14.37 -15.49 -36.02
CA HIS A 602 -13.50 -14.47 -36.60
C HIS A 602 -14.09 -14.09 -37.95
N HIS A 603 -14.57 -12.86 -38.08
CA HIS A 603 -14.57 -12.18 -39.37
C HIS A 603 -13.98 -10.79 -39.21
N CYS A 604 -12.78 -10.63 -39.77
CA CYS A 604 -12.28 -9.36 -40.23
C CYS A 604 -13.29 -8.70 -41.16
N ARG A 605 -13.77 -7.52 -40.81
CA ARG A 605 -13.43 -6.27 -41.50
C ARG A 605 -13.67 -5.08 -40.59
#